data_AF-A0A6N7Y1M7-F1
#
_entry.id   AF-A0A6N7Y1M7-F1
#
_cell.length_a   1.000
_cell.length_b   1.000
_cell.length_c   1.000
_cell.angle_alpha   90.00
_cell.angle_beta   90.00
_cell.angle_gamma   90.00
#
_symmetry.space_group_name_H-M   'P 1'
#
loop_
_entity.id
_entity.type
_entity.pdbx_description
1 polymer ?
#
loop_
_entity_poly.entity_id
_entity_poly.type
_entity_poly.pdbx_seq_one_letter_code
_entity_poly.pdbx_strand_id
1 'polypeptide(L)' 'MIKELNIGIRKSSSTGIFHDSREDVRRLGKALNIAIDKINELVEIVNEQETEIRELKKKQSSC' A
#
# COMPACT_ATOMS: atom_id res chain seq x y z
N MET A 1 -10.28 9.69 -6.52
CA MET A 1 -9.16 8.75 -6.79
C MET A 1 -7.95 9.05 -5.93
N ILE A 2 -7.76 8.19 -4.93
CA ILE A 2 -6.67 8.18 -3.98
C ILE A 2 -5.42 7.63 -4.68
N LYS A 3 -4.25 8.20 -4.37
CA LYS A 3 -2.97 7.75 -4.92
C LYS A 3 -2.36 6.65 -4.06
N GLU A 4 -1.75 5.67 -4.69
CA GLU A 4 -1.00 4.60 -4.01
C GLU A 4 0.26 5.14 -3.32
N LEU A 5 0.66 4.44 -2.26
CA LEU A 5 1.91 4.65 -1.56
C LEU A 5 3.05 4.02 -2.35
N ASN A 6 4.02 4.84 -2.79
CA ASN A 6 5.19 4.41 -3.55
C ASN A 6 6.46 4.42 -2.70
N ILE A 7 6.37 3.88 -1.48
CA ILE A 7 7.47 3.85 -0.50
C ILE A 7 7.84 2.39 -0.25
N GLY A 8 8.89 1.91 -0.91
CA GLY A 8 9.46 0.59 -0.63
C GLY A 8 10.67 0.72 0.31
N ILE A 9 10.59 0.18 1.52
CA ILE A 9 11.74 0.13 2.42
C ILE A 9 12.71 -0.93 1.88
N ARG A 10 13.85 -0.48 1.35
CA ARG A 10 14.88 -1.36 0.81
C ARG A 10 15.44 -2.27 1.89
N LYS A 11 15.62 -3.55 1.56
CA LYS A 11 16.32 -4.50 2.42
C LYS A 11 17.78 -4.05 2.58
N SER A 12 18.23 -3.84 3.82
CA SER A 12 19.63 -3.53 4.11
C SER A 12 20.52 -4.72 3.76
N SER A 13 21.45 -4.54 2.81
CA SER A 13 22.41 -5.53 2.31
C SER A 13 23.59 -5.80 3.26
N SER A 14 23.69 -5.10 4.40
CA SER A 14 24.87 -5.21 5.28
C SER A 14 24.85 -6.50 6.13
N THR A 15 25.71 -7.46 5.81
CA THR A 15 25.98 -8.70 6.58
C THR A 15 26.97 -8.48 7.74
N GLY A 16 26.97 -7.29 8.34
CA GLY A 16 27.87 -6.95 9.45
C GLY A 16 27.42 -7.55 10.79
N ILE A 17 28.40 -7.90 11.64
CA ILE A 17 28.35 -8.74 12.85
C ILE A 17 27.46 -8.20 14.00
N PHE A 18 26.79 -7.06 13.84
CA PHE A 18 25.88 -6.48 14.85
C PHE A 18 24.47 -7.09 14.69
N HIS A 19 24.13 -8.07 15.54
CA HIS A 19 23.12 -9.09 15.24
C HIS A 19 21.66 -8.73 15.59
N ASP A 20 21.37 -8.11 16.74
CA ASP A 20 19.98 -7.93 17.20
C ASP A 20 19.27 -6.71 16.58
N SER A 21 19.76 -5.49 16.83
CA SER A 21 19.04 -4.28 16.40
C SER A 21 18.89 -4.14 14.87
N ARG A 22 19.81 -4.72 14.10
CA ARG A 22 19.72 -4.72 12.62
C ARG A 22 18.73 -5.75 12.11
N GLU A 23 18.57 -6.87 12.82
CA GLU A 23 17.56 -7.86 12.51
C GLU A 23 16.16 -7.31 12.78
N ASP A 24 15.97 -6.60 13.89
CA ASP A 24 14.71 -5.92 14.21
C ASP A 24 14.34 -4.89 13.15
N VAL A 25 15.28 -4.05 12.71
CA VAL A 25 15.06 -3.08 11.62
C VAL A 25 14.68 -3.78 10.31
N ARG A 26 15.28 -4.93 10.00
CA ARG A 26 14.89 -5.73 8.81
C ARG A 26 13.49 -6.30 8.94
N ARG A 27 13.12 -6.82 10.11
CA ARG A 27 11.78 -7.35 10.40
C ARG A 27 10.74 -6.24 10.30
N LEU A 28 11.02 -5.07 10.86
CA LEU A 28 10.18 -3.88 10.77
C LEU A 28 10.02 -3.43 9.32
N GLY A 29 11.10 -3.35 8.54
CA GLY A 29 11.04 -2.99 7.12
C GLY A 29 10.18 -3.96 6.30
N LYS A 30 10.25 -5.27 6.58
CA LYS A 30 9.37 -6.26 5.95
C LYS A 30 7.90 -6.05 6.34
N ALA A 31 7.62 -5.85 7.62
CA ALA A 31 6.25 -5.62 8.10
C ALA A 31 5.64 -4.36 7.51
N LEU A 32 6.43 -3.29 7.42
CA LEU A 32 6.02 -2.03 6.80
C LEU A 32 5.75 -2.19 5.30
N ASN A 33 6.58 -2.91 4.56
CA ASN A 33 6.31 -3.18 3.14
C ASN A 33 5.00 -3.96 2.95
N ILE A 34 4.74 -4.99 3.77
CA ILE A 34 3.47 -5.74 3.74
C ILE A 34 2.28 -4.81 4.03
N ALA A 35 2.41 -3.92 5.02
CA ALA A 35 1.36 -2.96 5.34
C ALA A 35 1.11 -1.99 4.18
N ILE A 36 2.17 -1.53 3.51
CA ILE A 36 2.09 -0.65 2.34
C ILE A 36 1.38 -1.34 1.18
N ASP A 37 1.72 -2.60 0.89
CA ASP A 37 1.05 -3.40 -0.15
C ASP A 37 -0.45 -3.53 0.14
N LYS A 38 -0.82 -3.83 1.40
CA LYS A 38 -2.23 -3.92 1.81
C LYS A 38 -2.98 -2.60 1.77
N ILE A 39 -2.30 -1.48 2.08
CA ILE A 39 -2.91 -0.16 1.93
C ILE A 39 -3.18 0.13 0.44
N ASN A 40 -2.26 -0.24 -0.45
CA ASN A 40 -2.45 -0.03 -1.89
C ASN A 40 -3.60 -0.87 -2.45
N GLU A 41 -3.74 -2.13 -2.03
CA GLU A 41 -4.91 -2.96 -2.37
C GLU A 41 -6.24 -2.28 -1.95
N LEU A 42 -6.29 -1.70 -0.75
CA LEU A 42 -7.47 -0.99 -0.27
C LEU A 42 -7.75 0.29 -1.06
N VAL A 43 -6.69 1.03 -1.43
CA VAL A 43 -6.79 2.22 -2.27
C VAL A 43 -7.38 1.89 -3.63
N GLU A 44 -6.97 0.78 -4.25
CA GLU A 44 -7.51 0.30 -5.52
C GLU A 44 -9.01 0.01 -5.40
N ILE A 45 -9.43 -0.79 -4.41
CA ILE A 45 -10.84 -1.13 -4.17
C ILE A 45 -11.70 0.12 -3.97
N VAL A 46 -11.22 1.08 -3.16
CA VAL A 46 -11.97 2.33 -2.91
C VAL A 46 -12.12 3.15 -4.19
N ASN A 47 -11.07 3.20 -5.01
CA ASN A 47 -11.09 3.93 -6.29
C ASN A 47 -12.03 3.29 -7.32
N GLU A 48 -12.09 1.96 -7.38
CA GLU A 48 -13.06 1.22 -8.19
C GLU A 48 -14.49 1.53 -7.75
N GLN A 49 -14.77 1.43 -6.45
CA GLN A 49 -16.08 1.74 -5.89
C GLN A 49 -16.52 3.18 -6.17
N GLU A 50 -15.63 4.18 -6.03
CA GLU A 50 -15.93 5.57 -6.39
C GLU A 50 -16.35 5.69 -7.87
N THR A 51 -15.65 4.95 -8.75
CA THR A 51 -15.93 4.95 -10.19
C THR A 51 -17.28 4.32 -10.50
N GLU A 52 -17.58 3.15 -9.92
CA GLU A 52 -18.87 2.48 -10.09
C GLU A 52 -20.03 3.35 -9.60
N ILE A 53 -19.90 3.96 -8.41
CA ILE A 53 -20.92 4.87 -7.86
C ILE A 53 -21.13 6.06 -8.80
N ARG A 54 -20.05 6.62 -9.35
CA ARG A 54 -20.14 7.75 -10.28
C ARG A 54 -20.90 7.38 -11.56
N GLU A 55 -20.63 6.20 -12.12
CA GLU A 55 -21.32 5.71 -13.31
C GLU A 55 -22.80 5.39 -13.04
N LEU A 56 -23.12 4.79 -11.88
CA LEU A 56 -24.51 4.56 -11.45
C LEU A 56 -25.29 5.88 -11.31
N LYS A 57 -24.68 6.91 -10.70
CA LYS A 57 -25.30 8.23 -10.58
C LYS A 57 -25.57 8.87 -11.95
N LYS A 58 -24.63 8.80 -12.89
CA LYS A 58 -24.84 9.31 -14.26
C LYS A 58 -26.00 8.62 -14.96
N LYS A 59 -26.13 7.30 -14.83
CA LYS A 59 -27.24 6.53 -15.42
C LYS A 59 -28.59 6.92 -14.82
N GLN A 60 -28.66 7.16 -13.49
CA GLN A 60 -29.88 7.63 -12.84
C GLN A 60 -30.26 9.06 -13.22
N SER A 61 -29.29 9.94 -13.46
CA SER A 61 -29.57 11.33 -13.88
C SER A 61 -29.88 11.48 -15.38
N SER A 62 -29.70 10.43 -16.17
CA SER A 62 -29.95 10.42 -17.62
C SER A 62 -31.28 9.74 -17.99
N CYS A 63 -32.11 9.45 -16.99
CA CYS A 63 -33.47 8.89 -17.11
C CYS A 63 -34.46 9.88 -16.50
#